data_AF-A0A7I7WQQ4-F1
#
_entry.id   AF-A0A7I7WQQ4-F1
#
_cell.length_a   1.000
_cell.length_b   1.000
_cell.length_c   1.000
_cell.angle_alpha   90.00
_cell.angle_beta   90.00
_cell.angle_gamma   90.00
#
_symmetry.space_group_name_H-M   'P 1'
#
loop_
_entity.id
_entity.type
_entity.pdbx_description
1 polymer ?
#
loop_
_entity_poly.entity_id
_entity_poly.type
_entity_poly.pdbx_seq_one_letter_code
_entity_poly.pdbx_strand_id
1 'polypeptide(L)'
;MTEPAPPFQPVYRALDGFAGGDVQLGWATMEDTGMKDVILGRYAKGAVLVGISAGAVQLGCYGLGQTNASTPFEVFGLVRLVVDTHDERAGWARLARTIDLLDGTVAGLGIPSGGGVIVHPDATIEPLRRAAHEFRSERGRIAHSLLHPECR
;
A
#
# COMPACT_ATOMS: atom_id res chain seq x y z
N MET A 1 1.31 -41.81 -30.84
CA MET A 1 0.73 -40.47 -31.06
C MET A 1 0.64 -39.80 -29.71
N THR A 2 1.65 -39.02 -29.37
CA THR A 2 1.73 -38.22 -28.14
C THR A 2 1.27 -36.80 -28.48
N GLU A 3 0.28 -36.32 -27.74
CA GLU A 3 -0.24 -34.96 -27.83
C GLU A 3 0.89 -33.94 -27.56
N PRO A 4 1.01 -32.85 -28.34
CA PRO A 4 2.05 -31.86 -28.07
C PRO A 4 1.75 -31.13 -26.75
N ALA A 5 2.77 -30.96 -25.93
CA ALA A 5 2.69 -30.16 -24.71
C ALA A 5 2.20 -28.74 -25.04
N PRO A 6 1.34 -28.13 -24.18
CA PRO A 6 0.86 -26.78 -24.43
C PRO A 6 2.04 -25.79 -24.47
N PRO A 7 1.98 -24.76 -25.33
CA PRO A 7 3.04 -23.76 -25.40
C PRO A 7 3.20 -23.07 -24.04
N PHE A 8 4.45 -22.97 -23.59
CA PHE A 8 4.85 -22.18 -22.43
C PHE A 8 4.46 -20.73 -22.72
N GLN A 9 3.31 -20.28 -22.20
CA GLN A 9 2.94 -18.88 -22.25
C GLN A 9 3.77 -18.16 -21.19
N PRO A 10 4.70 -17.26 -21.56
CA PRO A 10 5.30 -16.39 -20.58
C PRO A 10 4.16 -15.60 -19.93
N VAL A 11 3.95 -15.79 -18.63
CA VAL A 11 2.98 -15.03 -17.86
C VAL A 11 3.52 -13.60 -17.82
N TYR A 12 3.17 -12.79 -18.82
CA TYR A 12 3.32 -11.35 -18.78
C TYR A 12 2.40 -10.85 -17.66
N ARG A 13 2.90 -10.86 -16.42
CA ARG A 13 2.23 -10.19 -15.30
C ARG A 13 2.27 -8.70 -15.62
N ALA A 14 1.14 -8.16 -16.08
CA ALA A 14 0.98 -6.73 -16.26
C ALA A 14 1.32 -6.05 -14.93
N LEU A 15 2.17 -5.03 -15.00
CA LEU A 15 2.59 -4.21 -13.87
C LEU A 15 1.88 -2.86 -14.01
N ASP A 16 0.87 -2.63 -13.17
CA ASP A 16 0.24 -1.31 -13.10
C ASP A 16 1.02 -0.49 -12.05
N GLY A 17 1.54 0.66 -12.49
CA GLY A 17 2.43 1.53 -11.71
C GLY A 17 1.78 2.87 -11.37
N PHE A 18 1.76 3.22 -10.09
CA PHE A 18 1.28 4.52 -9.62
C PHE A 18 2.46 5.42 -9.28
N ALA A 19 2.61 6.55 -9.98
CA ALA A 19 3.64 7.54 -9.70
C ALA A 19 3.20 8.50 -8.57
N GLY A 20 4.16 9.05 -7.83
CA GLY A 20 3.91 9.97 -6.71
C GLY A 20 3.16 11.26 -7.12
N GLY A 21 2.41 11.85 -6.19
CA GLY A 21 1.56 13.02 -6.42
C GLY A 21 0.54 13.23 -5.29
N ASP A 22 -0.52 13.99 -5.57
CA ASP A 22 -1.64 14.14 -4.64
C ASP A 22 -2.49 12.85 -4.63
N VAL A 23 -2.50 12.16 -3.49
CA VAL A 23 -3.22 10.89 -3.29
C VAL A 23 -4.72 11.05 -3.56
N GLN A 24 -5.32 12.16 -3.12
CA GLN A 24 -6.75 12.41 -3.22
C GLN A 24 -7.16 12.71 -4.65
N LEU A 25 -6.40 13.57 -5.34
CA LEU A 25 -6.64 13.84 -6.77
C LEU A 25 -6.42 12.60 -7.64
N GLY A 26 -5.34 11.85 -7.37
CA GLY A 26 -5.05 10.61 -8.07
C GLY A 26 -6.15 9.56 -7.89
N TRP A 27 -6.70 9.45 -6.67
CA TRP A 27 -7.81 8.57 -6.38
C TRP A 27 -9.10 8.99 -7.09
N ALA A 28 -9.50 10.25 -6.96
CA ALA A 28 -10.68 10.79 -7.63
C ALA A 28 -10.62 10.56 -9.16
N THR A 29 -9.46 10.78 -9.77
CA THR A 29 -9.26 10.52 -11.20
C THR A 29 -9.47 9.05 -11.56
N MET A 30 -9.02 8.11 -10.72
CA MET A 30 -9.22 6.68 -10.97
C MET A 30 -10.68 6.26 -10.84
N GLU A 31 -11.42 6.87 -9.92
CA GLU A 31 -12.86 6.64 -9.78
C GLU A 31 -13.62 7.23 -10.98
N ASP A 32 -13.35 8.47 -11.34
CA ASP A 32 -14.01 9.18 -12.44
C ASP A 32 -13.78 8.53 -13.81
N THR A 33 -12.60 7.93 -14.02
CA THR A 33 -12.25 7.26 -15.29
C THR A 33 -12.64 5.78 -15.34
N GLY A 34 -13.12 5.19 -14.24
CA GLY A 34 -13.36 3.74 -14.12
C GLY A 34 -12.08 2.90 -14.12
N MET A 35 -10.89 3.53 -14.03
CA MET A 35 -9.60 2.83 -14.02
C MET A 35 -9.45 1.94 -12.79
N LYS A 36 -10.07 2.33 -11.66
CA LYS A 36 -10.14 1.52 -10.43
C LYS A 36 -10.63 0.09 -10.73
N ASP A 37 -11.74 -0.05 -11.44
CA ASP A 37 -12.34 -1.36 -11.73
C ASP A 37 -11.49 -2.18 -12.70
N VAL A 38 -10.85 -1.53 -13.67
CA VAL A 38 -9.91 -2.20 -14.60
C VAL A 38 -8.72 -2.79 -13.85
N ILE A 39 -8.12 -2.01 -12.95
CA ILE A 39 -6.97 -2.43 -12.15
C ILE A 39 -7.36 -3.57 -11.21
N LEU A 40 -8.48 -3.45 -10.50
CA LEU A 40 -8.99 -4.52 -9.64
C LEU A 40 -9.30 -5.79 -10.44
N GLY A 41 -9.87 -5.66 -11.64
CA GLY A 41 -10.14 -6.78 -12.53
C GLY A 41 -8.88 -7.49 -13.03
N ARG A 42 -7.77 -6.75 -13.23
CA ARG A 42 -6.46 -7.34 -13.56
C ARG A 42 -5.82 -8.00 -12.35
N TYR A 43 -5.87 -7.36 -11.20
CA TYR A 43 -5.36 -7.91 -9.95
C TYR A 43 -6.04 -9.24 -9.59
N ALA A 44 -7.37 -9.30 -9.73
CA ALA A 44 -8.15 -10.54 -9.54
C ALA A 44 -7.75 -11.68 -10.51
N LYS A 45 -7.12 -11.35 -11.64
CA LYS A 45 -6.58 -12.30 -12.63
C LYS A 45 -5.09 -12.63 -12.41
N GLY A 46 -4.51 -12.17 -11.30
CA GLY A 46 -3.12 -12.46 -10.92
C GLY A 46 -2.09 -11.44 -11.39
N ALA A 47 -2.51 -10.24 -11.83
CA ALA A 47 -1.60 -9.13 -12.07
C ALA A 47 -0.92 -8.70 -10.75
N VAL A 48 0.33 -8.23 -10.86
CA VAL A 48 1.08 -7.68 -9.72
C VAL A 48 0.98 -6.17 -9.77
N LEU A 49 0.62 -5.56 -8.65
CA LEU A 49 0.53 -4.11 -8.52
C LEU A 49 1.78 -3.56 -7.84
N VAL A 50 2.26 -2.43 -8.34
CA VAL A 50 3.39 -1.72 -7.74
C VAL A 50 3.03 -0.25 -7.53
N GLY A 51 2.97 0.16 -6.26
CA GLY A 51 2.76 1.54 -5.88
C GLY A 51 4.08 2.23 -5.52
N ILE A 52 4.31 3.43 -6.05
CA ILE A 52 5.46 4.27 -5.68
C ILE A 52 4.94 5.53 -4.98
N SER A 53 5.44 5.82 -3.78
CA SER A 53 5.06 6.99 -2.99
C SER A 53 3.54 7.07 -2.79
N ALA A 54 2.84 8.07 -3.34
CA ALA A 54 1.37 8.19 -3.32
C ALA A 54 0.66 6.93 -3.82
N GLY A 55 1.26 6.25 -4.79
CA GLY A 55 0.79 4.97 -5.29
C GLY A 55 0.78 3.84 -4.27
N ALA A 56 1.76 3.81 -3.37
CA ALA A 56 1.79 2.82 -2.29
C ALA A 56 0.70 3.11 -1.25
N VAL A 57 0.44 4.40 -0.97
CA VAL A 57 -0.67 4.83 -0.11
C VAL A 57 -2.01 4.34 -0.67
N GLN A 58 -2.23 4.48 -1.98
CA GLN A 58 -3.47 4.05 -2.65
C GLN A 58 -3.73 2.55 -2.56
N LEU A 59 -2.70 1.72 -2.40
CA LEU A 59 -2.85 0.27 -2.22
C LEU A 59 -3.33 -0.12 -0.81
N GLY A 60 -3.24 0.78 0.17
CA GLY A 60 -3.71 0.59 1.54
C GLY A 60 -5.24 0.63 1.68
N CYS A 61 -5.75 0.69 2.91
CA CYS A 61 -7.18 0.88 3.17
C CYS A 61 -7.63 2.33 3.04
N TYR A 62 -6.81 3.26 3.51
CA TYR A 62 -7.16 4.67 3.62
C TYR A 62 -6.02 5.57 3.13
N GLY A 63 -6.39 6.63 2.44
CA GLY A 63 -5.53 7.78 2.17
C GLY A 63 -5.89 8.97 3.07
N LEU A 64 -4.96 9.90 3.21
CA LEU A 64 -5.20 11.19 3.86
C LEU A 64 -4.88 12.32 2.87
N GLY A 65 -5.78 13.30 2.76
CA GLY A 65 -5.53 14.49 1.95
C GLY A 65 -4.36 15.31 2.49
N GLN A 66 -3.83 16.22 1.67
CA GLN A 66 -2.64 17.02 1.99
C GLN A 66 -2.81 17.98 3.19
N THR A 67 -4.06 18.27 3.59
CA THR A 67 -4.33 19.26 4.64
C THR A 67 -4.44 18.61 6.02
N ASN A 68 -4.03 19.34 7.05
CA ASN A 68 -4.20 18.91 8.44
C ASN A 68 -5.67 18.83 8.89
N ALA A 69 -6.62 19.31 8.08
CA ALA A 69 -8.06 19.18 8.32
C ALA A 69 -8.69 18.03 7.51
N SER A 70 -7.93 17.38 6.62
CA SER A 70 -8.45 16.30 5.78
C SER A 70 -8.88 15.11 6.64
N THR A 71 -10.03 14.53 6.29
CA THR A 71 -10.52 13.26 6.81
C THR A 71 -9.93 12.10 5.99
N PRO A 72 -9.77 10.91 6.57
CA PRO A 72 -9.39 9.73 5.82
C PRO A 72 -10.46 9.40 4.76
N PHE A 73 -10.03 8.89 3.61
CA PHE A 73 -10.92 8.38 2.56
C PHE A 73 -10.44 7.00 2.12
N GLU A 74 -11.39 6.15 1.71
CA GLU A 74 -11.09 4.80 1.26
C GLU A 74 -10.35 4.81 -0.08
N VAL A 75 -9.37 3.92 -0.20
CA VAL A 75 -8.65 3.66 -1.45
C VAL A 75 -8.77 2.17 -1.81
N PHE A 76 -7.82 1.55 -2.52
CA PHE A 76 -8.03 0.21 -3.07
C PHE A 76 -8.31 -0.89 -2.04
N GLY A 77 -7.79 -0.77 -0.81
CA GLY A 77 -8.03 -1.74 0.27
C GLY A 77 -7.32 -3.08 0.09
N LEU A 78 -6.34 -3.17 -0.82
CA LEU A 78 -5.66 -4.43 -1.13
C LEU A 78 -4.65 -4.83 -0.04
N VAL A 79 -3.97 -3.84 0.53
CA VAL A 79 -3.19 -3.98 1.76
C VAL A 79 -4.10 -3.57 2.91
N ARG A 80 -4.40 -4.50 3.83
CA ARG A 80 -5.33 -4.29 4.96
C ARG A 80 -4.74 -3.42 6.08
N LEU A 81 -4.00 -2.38 5.71
CA LEU A 81 -3.29 -1.44 6.58
C LEU A 81 -3.43 -0.03 6.01
N VAL A 82 -3.33 0.99 6.87
CA VAL A 82 -3.07 2.36 6.42
C VAL A 82 -1.61 2.43 5.98
N VAL A 83 -1.36 2.73 4.70
CA VAL A 83 0.01 2.82 4.18
C VAL A 83 0.41 4.28 4.11
N ASP A 84 1.61 4.61 4.60
CA ASP A 84 2.21 5.92 4.46
C ASP A 84 3.65 5.84 3.94
N THR A 85 4.10 6.88 3.25
CA THR A 85 5.44 6.93 2.66
C THR A 85 6.15 8.25 2.98
N HIS A 86 7.47 8.17 3.16
CA HIS A 86 8.35 9.34 3.29
C HIS A 86 8.07 10.28 4.47
N ASP A 87 7.36 9.83 5.50
CA ASP A 87 7.01 10.64 6.68
C ASP A 87 7.99 10.45 7.85
N GLU A 88 9.14 9.79 7.62
CA GLU A 88 10.10 9.47 8.69
C GLU A 88 10.67 10.71 9.39
N ARG A 89 10.79 11.84 8.69
CA ARG A 89 11.30 13.11 9.26
C ARG A 89 10.31 13.76 10.20
N ALA A 90 9.02 13.57 9.97
CA ALA A 90 7.95 14.03 10.85
C ALA A 90 7.58 13.00 11.92
N GLY A 91 8.34 11.89 12.01
CA GLY A 91 8.07 10.82 12.96
C GLY A 91 6.79 10.06 12.67
N TRP A 92 6.36 9.97 11.40
CA TRP A 92 5.12 9.29 10.99
C TRP A 92 3.85 9.90 11.60
N ALA A 93 3.86 11.21 11.85
CA ALA A 93 2.73 11.93 12.43
C ALA A 93 1.46 11.83 11.56
N ARG A 94 1.60 11.79 10.22
CA ARG A 94 0.46 11.63 9.32
C ARG A 94 -0.18 10.26 9.46
N LEU A 95 0.63 9.20 9.49
CA LEU A 95 0.17 7.84 9.69
C LEU A 95 -0.50 7.67 11.06
N ALA A 96 0.15 8.12 12.12
CA ALA A 96 -0.39 8.05 13.49
C ALA A 96 -1.74 8.77 13.61
N ARG A 97 -1.83 9.99 13.08
CA ARG A 97 -3.09 10.75 13.03
C ARG A 97 -4.18 10.00 12.26
N THR A 98 -3.85 9.35 11.16
CA THR A 98 -4.84 8.59 10.37
C THR A 98 -5.38 7.40 11.16
N ILE A 99 -4.52 6.69 11.88
CA ILE A 99 -4.92 5.59 12.77
C ILE A 99 -5.84 6.10 13.88
N ASP A 100 -5.52 7.24 14.50
CA ASP A 100 -6.34 7.86 15.55
C ASP A 100 -7.71 8.30 15.02
N LEU A 101 -7.77 8.89 13.82
CA LEU A 101 -9.03 9.26 13.16
C LEU A 101 -9.91 8.05 12.80
N LEU A 102 -9.32 6.86 12.74
CA LEU A 102 -10.01 5.59 12.53
C LEU A 102 -10.23 4.82 13.84
N ASP A 103 -10.18 5.51 14.98
CA ASP A 103 -10.35 4.97 16.33
C ASP A 103 -9.38 3.81 16.66
N GLY A 104 -8.22 3.77 16.01
CA GLY A 104 -7.22 2.71 16.18
C GLY A 104 -7.64 1.33 15.64
N THR A 105 -8.70 1.26 14.85
CA THR A 105 -9.26 -0.01 14.35
C THR A 105 -8.41 -0.66 13.25
N VAL A 106 -7.57 0.13 12.57
CA VAL A 106 -6.72 -0.32 11.46
C VAL A 106 -5.26 -0.02 11.81
N ALA A 107 -4.39 -1.02 11.62
CA ALA A 107 -2.95 -0.85 11.80
C ALA A 107 -2.31 -0.08 10.63
N GLY A 108 -1.14 0.50 10.86
CA GLY A 108 -0.40 1.31 9.90
C GLY A 108 0.93 0.70 9.47
N LEU A 109 1.36 1.07 8.27
CA LEU A 109 2.63 0.69 7.68
C LEU A 109 3.32 1.92 7.06
N GLY A 110 4.42 2.34 7.66
CA GLY A 110 5.30 3.40 7.16
C GLY A 110 6.45 2.82 6.33
N ILE A 111 6.56 3.25 5.08
CA ILE A 111 7.64 2.87 4.16
C ILE A 111 8.63 4.04 4.04
N PRO A 112 9.85 3.92 4.61
CA PRO A 112 10.79 5.05 4.62
C PRO A 112 11.39 5.28 3.23
N SER A 113 11.89 6.50 3.01
CA SER A 113 12.61 6.82 1.77
C SER A 113 13.75 5.84 1.50
N GLY A 114 13.83 5.35 0.26
CA GLY A 114 14.85 4.37 -0.15
C GLY A 114 14.66 2.96 0.40
N GLY A 115 13.54 2.68 1.07
CA GLY A 115 13.06 1.33 1.37
C GLY A 115 11.94 0.90 0.42
N GLY A 116 11.42 -0.30 0.66
CA GLY A 116 10.23 -0.82 0.00
C GLY A 116 9.62 -1.93 0.84
N VAL A 117 8.45 -2.42 0.44
CA VAL A 117 7.77 -3.56 1.08
C VAL A 117 7.17 -4.43 -0.01
N ILE A 118 7.26 -5.74 0.15
CA ILE A 118 6.43 -6.71 -0.56
C ILE A 118 5.32 -7.16 0.40
N VAL A 119 4.08 -7.10 -0.07
CA VAL A 119 2.94 -7.70 0.62
C VAL A 119 2.59 -8.98 -0.11
N HIS A 120 2.75 -10.11 0.58
CA HIS A 120 2.47 -11.42 0.02
C HIS A 120 0.97 -11.75 0.07
N PRO A 121 0.49 -12.75 -0.70
CA PRO A 121 -0.93 -13.12 -0.71
C PRO A 121 -1.51 -13.57 0.65
N ASP A 122 -0.65 -14.03 1.56
CA ASP A 122 -0.99 -14.39 2.95
C ASP A 122 -0.96 -13.18 3.92
N ALA A 123 -0.82 -11.98 3.37
CA ALA A 123 -0.66 -10.71 4.06
C ALA A 123 0.63 -10.58 4.88
N THR A 124 1.61 -11.47 4.70
CA THR A 124 2.95 -11.27 5.28
C THR A 124 3.63 -10.06 4.63
N ILE A 125 4.35 -9.31 5.46
CA ILE A 125 5.02 -8.07 5.08
C ILE A 125 6.53 -8.34 5.05
N GLU A 126 7.14 -8.20 3.89
CA GLU A 126 8.58 -8.34 3.68
C GLU A 126 9.20 -6.97 3.41
N PRO A 127 9.95 -6.38 4.36
CA PRO A 127 10.67 -5.14 4.16
C PRO A 127 11.85 -5.33 3.20
N LEU A 128 12.05 -4.38 2.30
CA LEU A 128 13.16 -4.36 1.37
C LEU A 128 14.11 -3.20 1.69
N ARG A 129 15.40 -3.51 1.80
CA ARG A 129 16.55 -2.58 1.95
C ARG A 129 16.57 -1.77 3.26
N ARG A 130 15.43 -1.28 3.74
CA ARG A 130 15.29 -0.54 5.02
C ARG A 130 14.13 -1.13 5.81
N ALA A 131 14.20 -0.98 7.13
CA ALA A 131 13.12 -1.44 7.99
C ALA A 131 11.82 -0.69 7.67
N ALA A 132 10.70 -1.42 7.60
CA ALA A 132 9.37 -0.81 7.55
C ALA A 132 8.90 -0.51 8.97
N HIS A 133 8.05 0.50 9.12
CA HIS A 133 7.53 0.93 10.41
C HIS A 133 6.09 0.42 10.58
N GLU A 134 5.84 -0.47 11.53
CA GLU A 134 4.50 -0.94 11.84
C GLU A 134 3.94 -0.13 13.02
N PHE A 135 2.69 0.31 12.89
CA PHE A 135 1.96 1.05 13.91
C PHE A 135 0.67 0.32 14.26
N ARG A 136 0.39 0.15 15.55
CA ARG A 136 -0.82 -0.53 16.01
C ARG A 136 -1.39 0.17 17.24
N SER A 137 -2.71 0.33 17.29
CA SER A 137 -3.35 0.85 18.49
C SER A 137 -3.44 -0.26 19.56
N GLU A 138 -2.83 -0.01 20.71
CA GLU A 138 -2.85 -0.88 21.87
C GLU A 138 -3.34 -0.07 23.08
N ARG A 139 -4.52 -0.42 23.60
CA ARG A 139 -5.12 0.23 24.78
C ARG A 139 -5.22 1.77 24.64
N GLY A 140 -5.54 2.25 23.44
CA GLY A 140 -5.68 3.68 23.14
C GLY A 140 -4.34 4.42 23.02
N ARG A 141 -3.23 3.71 22.85
CA ARG A 141 -1.93 4.29 22.50
C ARG A 141 -1.40 3.61 21.24
N ILE A 142 -0.75 4.39 20.38
CA ILE A 142 -0.12 3.83 19.19
C ILE A 142 1.24 3.23 19.61
N ALA A 143 1.35 1.91 19.50
CA ALA A 143 2.61 1.19 19.56
C ALA A 143 3.30 1.26 18.20
N HIS A 144 4.63 1.40 18.23
CA HIS A 144 5.48 1.47 17.03
C HIS A 144 6.55 0.36 17.09
N SER A 145 6.62 -0.46 16.05
CA SER A 145 7.60 -1.52 15.86
C SER A 145 8.34 -1.37 14.52
N LEU A 146 9.50 -1.99 14.40
CA LEU A 146 10.26 -2.06 13.16
C LEU A 146 10.23 -3.47 12.60
N LEU A 147 9.85 -3.59 11.34
CA LEU A 147 9.99 -4.81 10.56
C LEU A 147 11.31 -4.73 9.80
N HIS A 148 12.26 -5.59 10.14
CA HIS A 148 13.58 -5.58 9.52
C HIS A 148 13.61 -6.42 8.24
N PRO A 149 14.34 -5.98 7.20
CA PRO A 149 14.63 -6.85 6.07
C PRO A 149 15.41 -8.07 6.56
N GLU A 150 15.16 -9.23 5.95
CA GLU A 150 15.98 -10.41 6.20
C GLU A 150 17.45 -10.12 5.84
N CYS A 151 18.38 -10.49 6.72
CA CYS A 151 19.79 -10.53 6.35
C CYS A 151 19.98 -11.66 5.32
N ARG A 152 20.18 -11.30 4.06
CA ARG A 152 20.66 -12.20 3.02
C ARG A 152 22.17 -12.07 2.83
#